data_AF-I6AWQ7-F1
#
_entry.id   AF-I6AWQ7-F1
#
_cell.length_a   1.000
_cell.length_b   1.000
_cell.length_c   1.000
_cell.angle_alpha   90.00
_cell.angle_beta   90.00
_cell.angle_gamma   90.00
#
_symmetry.space_group_name_H-M   'P 1'
#
loop_
_entity.id
_entity.type
_entity.pdbx_description
1 polymer ?
#
loop_
_entity_poly.entity_id
_entity_poly.type
_entity_poly.pdbx_seq_one_letter_code
_entity_poly.pdbx_strand_id
1 'polypeptide(L)'
;MRKSLLVLFSLLTFGLYGQAVQPQGTAVMVDASGNVIWPPAGLNYVPRTTDGQRIYGTAVGGVPYTFPYDKLPNANTIAMRDINGTLKVGNPGTDSLAATPKSYVDARTPQSAWLVCTIQIRTASGDIWTDFEFKIMTQSGGVITLHLYYHSPDPGRSVVSGQIGTVAGVWFTSSSTAGDSRLLRKQSATQSIWQQIGGGSNTTTSVMIAIPVDTVIRPDNAGLFAEYLRFSPTDHERDAAGRSVWRLADLQWRTVLPNP
;
A
#
# COMPACT_ATOMS: atom_id res chain seq x y z
N MET A 1 -56.37 49.27 63.20
CA MET A 1 -56.51 48.69 61.84
C MET A 1 -55.09 48.38 61.36
N ARG A 2 -54.64 47.20 60.94
CA ARG A 2 -55.23 45.91 60.56
C ARG A 2 -54.54 44.79 61.38
N LYS A 3 -55.29 43.76 61.77
CA LYS A 3 -54.78 42.55 62.44
C LYS A 3 -54.22 41.61 61.36
N SER A 4 -52.95 41.23 61.47
CA SER A 4 -52.34 40.18 60.62
C SER A 4 -52.43 38.84 61.35
N LEU A 5 -53.15 37.90 60.75
CA LEU A 5 -53.38 36.54 61.22
C LEU A 5 -52.16 35.67 60.84
N LEU A 6 -51.44 35.17 61.84
CA LEU A 6 -50.36 34.20 61.67
C LEU A 6 -50.96 32.80 61.66
N VAL A 7 -50.90 32.10 60.52
CA VAL A 7 -51.32 30.71 60.39
C VAL A 7 -50.09 29.82 60.55
N LEU A 8 -50.02 29.07 61.66
CA LEU A 8 -49.03 28.01 61.87
C LEU A 8 -49.50 26.74 61.15
N PHE A 9 -48.72 26.24 60.19
CA PHE A 9 -48.86 24.88 59.67
C PHE A 9 -47.82 23.98 60.36
N SER A 10 -48.27 23.04 61.19
CA SER A 10 -47.43 21.95 61.71
C SER A 10 -47.29 20.88 60.63
N LEU A 11 -46.08 20.74 60.08
CA LEU A 11 -45.75 19.66 59.13
C LEU A 11 -45.46 18.38 59.93
N LEU A 12 -46.39 17.41 59.90
CA LEU A 12 -46.13 16.04 60.35
C LEU A 12 -45.11 15.40 59.41
N THR A 13 -43.94 15.02 59.93
CA THR A 13 -42.95 14.22 59.21
C THR A 13 -43.20 12.74 59.48
N PHE A 14 -43.65 12.00 58.46
CA PHE A 14 -43.66 10.53 58.49
C PHE A 14 -42.30 10.04 57.98
N GLY A 15 -41.50 9.43 58.85
CA GLY A 15 -40.26 8.76 58.48
C GLY A 15 -40.54 7.44 57.76
N LEU A 16 -40.36 7.43 56.44
CA LEU A 16 -40.25 6.22 55.64
C LEU A 16 -38.79 5.80 55.56
N TYR A 17 -38.34 4.94 56.48
CA TYR A 17 -37.10 4.18 56.29
C TYR A 17 -37.36 3.06 55.29
N GLY A 18 -37.25 3.38 54.01
CA GLY A 18 -37.14 2.36 52.96
C GLY A 18 -35.71 1.81 52.95
N GLN A 19 -35.48 0.66 53.59
CA GLN A 19 -34.30 -0.15 53.27
C GLN A 19 -34.46 -0.65 51.84
N ALA A 20 -33.66 -0.13 50.90
CA ALA A 20 -33.53 -0.70 49.58
C ALA A 20 -32.85 -2.08 49.71
N VAL A 21 -33.65 -3.14 49.65
CA VAL A 21 -33.14 -4.50 49.43
C VAL A 21 -32.55 -4.52 48.02
N GLN A 22 -31.23 -4.57 47.91
CA GLN A 22 -30.53 -4.80 46.64
C GLN A 22 -30.87 -6.23 46.17
N PRO A 23 -31.58 -6.44 45.05
CA PRO A 23 -31.79 -7.77 44.54
C PRO A 23 -30.48 -8.25 43.89
N GLN A 24 -29.66 -9.00 44.62
CA GLN A 24 -28.65 -9.89 44.03
C GLN A 24 -29.29 -11.22 43.62
N GLY A 25 -30.38 -11.15 42.85
CA GLY A 25 -31.00 -12.32 42.24
C GLY A 25 -30.48 -12.47 40.82
N THR A 26 -29.55 -13.39 40.58
CA THR A 26 -29.27 -13.88 39.24
C THR A 26 -30.60 -14.37 38.66
N ALA A 27 -31.10 -13.75 37.59
CA ALA A 27 -32.35 -14.20 36.97
C ALA A 27 -32.14 -15.61 36.43
N VAL A 28 -32.97 -16.55 36.89
CA VAL A 28 -32.97 -17.94 36.44
C VAL A 28 -34.24 -18.18 35.67
N MET A 29 -34.15 -18.72 34.45
CA MET A 29 -35.35 -19.22 33.76
C MET A 29 -35.59 -20.64 34.20
N VAL A 30 -36.81 -20.92 34.65
CA VAL A 30 -37.28 -22.27 35.00
C VAL A 30 -38.35 -22.72 34.02
N ASP A 31 -38.42 -24.02 33.74
CA ASP A 31 -39.54 -24.61 33.00
C ASP A 31 -40.81 -24.71 33.87
N ALA A 32 -41.90 -25.17 33.28
CA ALA A 32 -43.19 -25.34 33.96
C ALA A 32 -43.15 -26.38 35.11
N SER A 33 -42.11 -27.19 35.19
CA SER A 33 -41.87 -28.16 36.25
C SER A 33 -40.91 -27.64 37.33
N GLY A 34 -40.42 -26.40 37.21
CA GLY A 34 -39.51 -25.77 38.15
C GLY A 34 -38.03 -26.09 37.90
N ASN A 35 -37.68 -26.77 36.80
CA ASN A 35 -36.27 -27.04 36.49
C ASN A 35 -35.61 -25.79 35.88
N VAL A 36 -34.39 -25.49 36.31
CA VAL A 36 -33.59 -24.42 35.71
C VAL A 36 -33.19 -24.77 34.28
N ILE A 37 -33.67 -23.99 33.31
CA ILE A 37 -33.33 -24.12 31.89
C ILE A 37 -32.34 -23.05 31.42
N TRP A 38 -32.14 -21.98 32.19
CA TRP A 38 -31.11 -20.98 31.90
C TRP A 38 -30.47 -20.39 33.16
N PRO A 39 -29.12 -20.31 33.21
CA PRO A 39 -28.19 -20.84 32.20
C PRO A 39 -28.19 -22.39 32.19
N PRO A 40 -28.02 -23.04 31.02
CA PRO A 40 -27.98 -24.49 30.93
C PRO A 40 -26.86 -25.06 31.82
N ALA A 41 -27.17 -26.15 32.52
CA ALA A 41 -26.21 -26.85 33.36
C ALA A 41 -24.95 -27.21 32.55
N GLY A 42 -23.77 -26.84 33.03
CA GLY A 42 -22.49 -27.11 32.36
C GLY A 42 -21.90 -25.95 31.56
N LEU A 43 -22.52 -24.77 31.53
CA LEU A 43 -21.77 -23.56 31.18
C LEU A 43 -20.79 -23.26 32.30
N ASN A 44 -19.54 -23.68 32.11
CA ASN A 44 -18.41 -23.23 32.89
C ASN A 44 -18.34 -21.71 32.75
N TYR A 45 -18.94 -21.01 33.72
CA TYR A 45 -18.68 -19.60 33.95
C TYR A 45 -17.17 -19.46 34.05
N VAL A 46 -16.53 -18.78 33.09
CA VAL A 46 -15.12 -18.48 33.22
C VAL A 46 -15.02 -17.54 34.41
N PRO A 47 -14.40 -17.95 35.53
CA PRO A 47 -14.34 -17.09 36.71
C PRO A 47 -13.66 -15.78 36.30
N ARG A 48 -14.30 -14.64 36.56
CA ARG A 48 -13.60 -13.36 36.49
C ARG A 48 -12.43 -13.44 37.46
N THR A 49 -11.22 -13.59 36.94
CA THR A 49 -10.03 -13.45 37.75
C THR A 49 -9.89 -11.98 38.12
N THR A 50 -9.58 -11.69 39.38
CA THR A 50 -9.33 -10.32 39.88
C THR A 50 -8.06 -9.70 39.29
N ASP A 51 -7.25 -10.52 38.63
CA ASP A 51 -5.89 -10.18 38.23
C ASP A 51 -5.89 -9.76 36.76
N GLY A 52 -6.11 -8.47 36.54
CA GLY A 52 -5.93 -7.80 35.24
C GLY A 52 -7.06 -7.99 34.24
N GLN A 53 -7.17 -7.02 33.32
CA GLN A 53 -7.94 -7.16 32.09
C GLN A 53 -7.44 -8.43 31.35
N ARG A 54 -8.35 -9.25 30.82
CA ARG A 54 -8.04 -10.49 30.09
C ARG A 54 -9.07 -10.63 28.97
N ILE A 55 -8.63 -11.19 27.83
CA ILE A 55 -9.54 -11.54 26.75
C ILE A 55 -9.98 -12.99 26.96
N TYR A 56 -11.29 -13.22 26.85
CA TYR A 56 -11.90 -14.54 26.93
C TYR A 56 -12.04 -15.09 25.52
N GLY A 57 -11.54 -16.30 25.31
CA GLY A 57 -11.69 -17.01 24.04
C GLY A 57 -11.93 -18.49 24.25
N THR A 58 -11.98 -19.21 23.15
CA THR A 58 -12.15 -20.67 23.13
C THR A 58 -10.95 -21.27 22.40
N ALA A 59 -10.21 -22.15 23.07
CA ALA A 59 -9.11 -22.88 22.47
C ALA A 59 -9.61 -23.91 21.44
N VAL A 60 -8.68 -24.43 20.63
CA VAL A 60 -8.95 -25.58 19.76
C VAL A 60 -9.49 -26.73 20.62
N GLY A 61 -10.69 -27.22 20.29
CA GLY A 61 -11.41 -28.24 21.09
C GLY A 61 -12.51 -27.70 21.99
N GLY A 62 -12.84 -26.40 21.94
CA GLY A 62 -14.02 -25.86 22.63
C GLY A 62 -13.78 -25.46 24.10
N VAL A 63 -12.53 -25.55 24.58
CA VAL A 63 -12.18 -25.26 25.98
C VAL A 63 -12.07 -23.75 26.19
N PRO A 64 -12.81 -23.15 27.14
CA PRO A 64 -12.63 -21.74 27.49
C PRO A 64 -11.19 -21.45 27.92
N TYR A 65 -10.61 -20.36 27.41
CA TYR A 65 -9.23 -19.98 27.69
C TYR A 65 -9.15 -18.46 27.90
N THR A 66 -8.24 -18.04 28.79
CA THR A 66 -7.96 -16.61 29.00
C THR A 66 -6.51 -16.33 28.67
N PHE A 67 -6.25 -15.19 28.05
CA PHE A 67 -4.89 -14.74 27.74
C PHE A 67 -4.69 -13.29 28.21
N PRO A 68 -3.48 -12.96 28.72
CA PRO A 68 -3.13 -11.59 29.06
C PRO A 68 -3.09 -10.71 27.81
N TYR A 69 -3.47 -9.44 27.95
CA TYR A 69 -3.59 -8.43 26.88
C TYR A 69 -2.63 -7.25 27.19
N ASP A 70 -1.34 -7.50 27.29
CA ASP A 70 -0.35 -6.43 27.49
C ASP A 70 0.88 -6.65 26.60
N LYS A 71 0.69 -7.39 25.52
CA LYS A 71 1.74 -7.65 24.56
C LYS A 71 1.94 -6.43 23.66
N LEU A 72 3.20 -6.13 23.38
CA LEU A 72 3.56 -5.22 22.30
C LEU A 72 2.83 -5.64 21.02
N PRO A 73 2.23 -4.69 20.28
CA PRO A 73 1.45 -5.00 19.10
C PRO A 73 2.28 -5.78 18.08
N ASN A 74 1.72 -6.90 17.60
CA ASN A 74 2.30 -7.72 16.54
C ASN A 74 1.18 -8.36 15.69
N ALA A 75 1.54 -9.17 14.69
CA ALA A 75 0.60 -9.80 13.76
C ALA A 75 -0.49 -10.67 14.44
N ASN A 76 -0.31 -11.04 15.72
CA ASN A 76 -1.21 -11.89 16.49
C ASN A 76 -1.92 -11.15 17.64
N THR A 77 -1.96 -9.81 17.63
CA THR A 77 -2.66 -9.00 18.65
C THR A 77 -3.97 -8.43 18.13
N ILE A 78 -4.97 -8.25 19.01
CA ILE A 78 -6.28 -7.66 18.70
C ILE A 78 -6.34 -6.25 19.31
N ALA A 79 -6.90 -5.28 18.58
CA ALA A 79 -7.07 -3.92 19.08
C ALA A 79 -8.09 -3.86 20.25
N MET A 80 -7.76 -3.11 21.30
CA MET A 80 -8.62 -2.92 22.47
C MET A 80 -9.11 -1.47 22.57
N ARG A 81 -10.36 -1.29 22.99
CA ARG A 81 -10.92 0.02 23.36
C ARG A 81 -10.33 0.49 24.69
N ASP A 82 -10.15 1.79 24.85
CA ASP A 82 -9.71 2.41 26.09
C ASP A 82 -10.81 2.40 27.17
N ILE A 83 -10.52 2.99 28.34
CA ILE A 83 -11.45 3.08 29.47
C ILE A 83 -12.75 3.82 29.13
N ASN A 84 -12.75 4.63 28.07
CA ASN A 84 -13.92 5.35 27.57
C ASN A 84 -14.68 4.58 26.48
N GLY A 85 -14.28 3.33 26.20
CA GLY A 85 -14.89 2.51 25.15
C GLY A 85 -14.49 2.94 23.73
N THR A 86 -13.44 3.74 23.57
CA THR A 86 -12.98 4.24 22.26
C THR A 86 -11.76 3.47 21.77
N LEU A 87 -11.69 3.16 20.48
CA LEU A 87 -10.43 2.68 19.90
C LEU A 87 -9.54 3.90 19.67
N LYS A 88 -8.31 3.86 20.19
CA LYS A 88 -7.33 4.89 19.87
C LYS A 88 -6.99 4.76 18.39
N VAL A 89 -7.42 5.73 17.58
CA VAL A 89 -7.13 5.80 16.14
C VAL A 89 -6.20 6.98 15.88
N GLY A 90 -5.14 6.76 15.11
CA GLY A 90 -4.13 7.78 14.81
C GLY A 90 -3.31 7.44 13.57
N ASN A 91 -2.58 8.42 13.04
CA ASN A 91 -1.65 8.18 11.95
C ASN A 91 -0.46 7.36 12.46
N PRO A 92 -0.10 6.24 11.81
CA PRO A 92 1.05 5.40 12.19
C PRO A 92 2.38 6.13 12.28
N GLY A 93 2.54 7.24 11.55
CA GLY A 93 3.75 8.07 11.59
C GLY A 93 3.93 8.85 12.89
N THR A 94 2.89 8.99 13.71
CA THR A 94 2.91 9.77 14.96
C THR A 94 2.64 8.93 16.20
N ASP A 95 2.02 7.76 16.06
CA ASP A 95 1.72 6.87 17.18
C ASP A 95 1.71 5.41 16.72
N SER A 96 2.77 4.67 17.08
CA SER A 96 2.93 3.26 16.70
C SER A 96 2.00 2.30 17.44
N LEU A 97 1.23 2.79 18.43
CA LEU A 97 0.31 1.99 19.24
C LEU A 97 -1.15 2.21 18.84
N ALA A 98 -1.45 3.14 17.95
CA ALA A 98 -2.81 3.45 17.52
C ALA A 98 -3.27 2.54 16.37
N ALA A 99 -4.57 2.21 16.36
CA ALA A 99 -5.22 1.72 15.15
C ALA A 99 -5.17 2.81 14.06
N THR A 100 -5.12 2.39 12.80
CA THR A 100 -4.99 3.31 11.67
C THR A 100 -6.35 3.67 11.07
N PRO A 101 -6.64 4.93 10.73
CA PRO A 101 -7.88 5.28 10.04
C PRO A 101 -8.03 4.50 8.73
N LYS A 102 -9.27 4.09 8.40
CA LYS A 102 -9.56 3.47 7.10
C LYS A 102 -9.12 4.36 5.93
N SER A 103 -9.31 5.66 6.02
CA SER A 103 -8.85 6.63 5.00
C SER A 103 -7.35 6.57 4.76
N TYR A 104 -6.55 6.32 5.80
CA TYR A 104 -5.10 6.15 5.65
C TYR A 104 -4.75 4.83 4.96
N VAL A 105 -5.45 3.73 5.29
CA VAL A 105 -5.24 2.43 4.64
C VAL A 105 -5.66 2.50 3.16
N ASP A 106 -6.82 3.08 2.89
CA ASP A 106 -7.35 3.24 1.54
C ASP A 106 -6.47 4.16 0.69
N ALA A 107 -5.95 5.26 1.26
CA ALA A 107 -4.98 6.13 0.59
C ALA A 107 -3.66 5.42 0.22
N ARG A 108 -3.42 4.22 0.76
CA ARG A 108 -2.22 3.42 0.53
C ARG A 108 -2.51 2.12 -0.22
N THR A 109 -3.74 1.88 -0.67
CA THR A 109 -4.11 0.59 -1.29
C THR A 109 -5.04 0.76 -2.49
N PRO A 110 -4.66 0.28 -3.69
CA PRO A 110 -3.34 -0.22 -4.07
C PRO A 110 -2.35 0.93 -4.28
N GLN A 111 -1.20 0.87 -3.61
CA GLN A 111 -0.07 1.75 -3.91
C GLN A 111 0.51 1.43 -5.27
N SER A 112 0.96 2.47 -5.99
CA SER A 112 1.74 2.27 -7.20
C SER A 112 2.99 1.47 -6.84
N ALA A 113 3.18 0.33 -7.49
CA ALA A 113 4.34 -0.53 -7.33
C ALA A 113 5.37 -0.30 -8.46
N TRP A 114 4.95 0.35 -9.55
CA TRP A 114 5.75 0.55 -10.74
C TRP A 114 5.57 1.95 -11.31
N LEU A 115 6.68 2.54 -11.72
CA LEU A 115 6.71 3.57 -12.74
C LEU A 115 6.82 2.90 -14.11
N VAL A 116 5.94 3.25 -15.03
CA VAL A 116 5.92 2.75 -16.40
C VAL A 116 5.98 3.93 -17.35
N CYS A 117 6.82 3.84 -18.37
CA CYS A 117 6.79 4.76 -19.50
C CYS A 117 6.85 3.99 -20.81
N THR A 118 6.22 4.55 -21.83
CA THR A 118 6.26 4.02 -23.19
C THR A 118 6.90 5.06 -24.08
N ILE A 119 8.02 4.71 -24.71
CA ILE A 119 8.70 5.56 -25.68
C ILE A 119 8.43 5.05 -27.09
N GLN A 120 8.23 5.97 -28.03
CA GLN A 120 8.13 5.65 -29.45
C GLN A 120 9.53 5.69 -30.07
N ILE A 121 10.04 4.51 -30.45
CA ILE A 121 11.36 4.38 -31.06
C ILE A 121 11.31 4.89 -32.50
N ARG A 122 10.31 4.45 -33.28
CA ARG A 122 10.05 4.95 -34.63
C ARG A 122 8.84 5.88 -34.63
N THR A 123 9.08 7.12 -35.04
CA THR A 123 8.09 8.20 -35.05
C THR A 123 7.79 8.72 -36.45
N ALA A 124 8.68 8.50 -37.40
CA ALA A 124 8.54 8.91 -38.78
C ALA A 124 9.01 7.81 -39.75
N SER A 125 8.53 7.88 -41.00
CA SER A 125 9.06 7.05 -42.07
C SER A 125 10.54 7.34 -42.27
N GLY A 126 11.35 6.28 -42.40
CA GLY A 126 12.81 6.39 -42.51
C GLY A 126 13.57 6.42 -41.19
N ASP A 127 12.91 6.44 -40.03
CA ASP A 127 13.58 6.28 -38.74
C ASP A 127 14.27 4.90 -38.67
N ILE A 128 15.58 4.93 -38.40
CA ILE A 128 16.43 3.72 -38.26
C ILE A 128 16.69 3.33 -36.81
N TRP A 129 16.07 4.04 -35.86
CA TRP A 129 16.28 3.82 -34.43
C TRP A 129 15.80 2.44 -34.00
N THR A 130 16.55 1.82 -33.11
CA THR A 130 16.24 0.50 -32.55
C THR A 130 16.45 0.45 -31.05
N ASP A 131 17.37 1.25 -30.55
CA ASP A 131 17.88 1.19 -29.19
C ASP A 131 17.75 2.57 -28.51
N PHE A 132 17.96 2.61 -27.19
CA PHE A 132 17.68 3.81 -26.41
C PHE A 132 18.49 3.89 -25.10
N GLU A 133 18.66 5.11 -24.63
CA GLU A 133 19.05 5.42 -23.25
C GLU A 133 17.88 6.02 -22.51
N PHE A 134 17.83 5.79 -21.21
CA PHE A 134 16.77 6.28 -20.34
C PHE A 134 17.34 6.74 -19.01
N LYS A 135 16.91 7.91 -18.54
CA LYS A 135 17.35 8.53 -17.30
C LYS A 135 16.14 8.91 -16.45
N ILE A 136 16.23 8.67 -15.15
CA ILE A 136 15.34 9.28 -14.16
C ILE A 136 16.16 10.19 -13.28
N MET A 137 15.66 11.42 -13.13
CA MET A 137 16.32 12.48 -12.41
C MET A 137 15.33 13.18 -11.49
N THR A 138 15.86 13.90 -10.51
CA THR A 138 15.10 14.92 -9.78
C THR A 138 15.72 16.30 -10.00
N GLN A 139 14.88 17.32 -10.06
CA GLN A 139 15.32 18.71 -10.01
C GLN A 139 14.88 19.37 -8.71
N SER A 140 15.83 19.97 -7.97
CA SER A 140 15.55 20.77 -6.77
C SER A 140 16.53 21.93 -6.68
N GLY A 141 16.03 23.15 -6.52
CA GLY A 141 16.86 24.36 -6.43
C GLY A 141 17.79 24.58 -7.64
N GLY A 142 17.40 24.12 -8.83
CA GLY A 142 18.21 24.19 -10.04
C GLY A 142 19.29 23.11 -10.18
N VAL A 143 19.43 22.21 -9.20
CA VAL A 143 20.35 21.07 -9.26
C VAL A 143 19.61 19.84 -9.78
N ILE A 144 20.23 19.14 -10.74
CA ILE A 144 19.74 17.87 -11.29
C ILE A 144 20.54 16.73 -10.65
N THR A 145 19.81 15.76 -10.08
CA THR A 145 20.39 14.52 -9.53
C THR A 145 19.89 13.34 -10.33
N LEU A 146 20.82 12.49 -10.79
CA LEU A 146 20.52 11.25 -11.52
C LEU A 146 20.27 10.10 -10.54
N HIS A 147 19.12 9.44 -10.67
CA HIS A 147 18.71 8.31 -9.80
C HIS A 147 18.71 6.98 -10.54
N LEU A 148 18.45 7.02 -11.84
CA LEU A 148 18.52 5.86 -12.70
C LEU A 148 19.13 6.26 -14.03
N TYR A 149 20.07 5.43 -14.51
CA TYR A 149 20.52 5.46 -15.89
C TYR A 149 20.50 4.05 -16.44
N TYR A 150 19.70 3.87 -17.47
CA TYR A 150 19.58 2.65 -18.23
C TYR A 150 20.05 2.90 -19.66
N HIS A 151 20.82 1.96 -20.17
CA HIS A 151 21.23 1.93 -21.56
C HIS A 151 20.89 0.55 -22.10
N SER A 152 20.16 0.47 -23.21
CA SER A 152 19.88 -0.81 -23.87
C SER A 152 21.21 -1.50 -24.21
N PRO A 153 21.46 -2.77 -23.85
CA PRO A 153 22.77 -3.40 -24.06
C PRO A 153 23.30 -3.16 -25.48
N ASP A 154 24.51 -2.63 -25.59
CA ASP A 154 25.06 -2.12 -26.85
C ASP A 154 25.58 -3.27 -27.72
N PRO A 155 25.19 -3.39 -29.01
CA PRO A 155 25.73 -4.44 -29.87
C PRO A 155 27.20 -4.23 -30.25
N GLY A 156 27.71 -2.99 -30.18
CA GLY A 156 29.08 -2.60 -30.46
C GLY A 156 30.00 -2.52 -29.23
N ARG A 157 29.49 -2.70 -28.01
CA ARG A 157 30.29 -2.70 -26.77
C ARG A 157 30.01 -3.92 -25.92
N SER A 158 31.08 -4.63 -25.53
CA SER A 158 31.01 -5.79 -24.64
C SER A 158 30.57 -5.44 -23.21
N VAL A 159 30.64 -4.17 -22.81
CA VAL A 159 30.25 -3.67 -21.49
C VAL A 159 29.63 -2.28 -21.64
N VAL A 160 28.42 -2.11 -21.13
CA VAL A 160 27.86 -0.79 -20.85
C VAL A 160 28.21 -0.45 -19.40
N SER A 161 29.27 0.34 -19.21
CA SER A 161 29.65 0.82 -17.89
C SER A 161 28.74 1.98 -17.45
N GLY A 162 28.37 2.01 -16.17
CA GLY A 162 27.73 3.18 -15.57
C GLY A 162 26.21 3.12 -15.44
N GLN A 163 25.55 1.99 -15.72
CA GLN A 163 24.17 1.82 -15.27
C GLN A 163 24.08 2.00 -13.75
N ILE A 164 23.18 2.86 -13.30
CA ILE A 164 22.96 3.14 -11.89
C ILE A 164 21.47 3.03 -11.54
N GLY A 165 21.22 2.80 -10.26
CA GLY A 165 19.87 2.70 -9.72
C GLY A 165 19.27 1.32 -9.91
N THR A 166 17.95 1.30 -9.77
CA THR A 166 17.15 0.08 -9.80
C THR A 166 17.10 -0.54 -11.21
N VAL A 167 17.15 -1.87 -11.29
CA VAL A 167 17.08 -2.58 -12.58
C VAL A 167 15.71 -2.41 -13.22
N ALA A 168 15.67 -1.75 -14.38
CA ALA A 168 14.46 -1.59 -15.17
C ALA A 168 14.09 -2.90 -15.88
N GLY A 169 12.80 -3.24 -15.89
CA GLY A 169 12.24 -4.19 -16.84
C GLY A 169 11.99 -3.47 -18.16
N VAL A 170 12.47 -4.02 -19.27
CA VAL A 170 12.27 -3.43 -20.60
C VAL A 170 11.60 -4.44 -21.51
N TRP A 171 10.57 -3.99 -22.21
CA TRP A 171 9.87 -4.74 -23.25
C TRP A 171 9.72 -3.89 -24.49
N PHE A 172 9.72 -4.51 -25.66
CA PHE A 172 9.62 -3.80 -26.93
C PHE A 172 8.67 -4.51 -27.87
N THR A 173 7.99 -3.72 -28.71
CA THR A 173 7.23 -4.25 -29.83
C THR A 173 8.18 -4.48 -31.00
N SER A 174 8.08 -5.64 -31.65
CA SER A 174 8.84 -5.93 -32.87
C SER A 174 7.93 -6.50 -33.96
N SER A 175 8.12 -6.04 -35.19
CA SER A 175 7.60 -6.75 -36.34
C SER A 175 8.32 -8.10 -36.50
N SER A 176 7.67 -9.05 -37.16
CA SER A 176 8.25 -10.32 -37.54
C SER A 176 7.93 -10.53 -39.02
N THR A 177 8.93 -10.89 -39.82
CA THR A 177 8.71 -11.35 -41.20
C THR A 177 8.14 -12.77 -41.27
N ALA A 178 8.11 -13.50 -40.15
CA ALA A 178 7.72 -14.91 -40.07
C ALA A 178 6.48 -15.17 -39.19
N GLY A 179 5.62 -14.17 -38.92
CA GLY A 179 4.43 -14.36 -38.10
C GLY A 179 3.76 -13.05 -37.65
N ASP A 180 3.03 -13.08 -36.52
CA ASP A 180 2.36 -11.89 -35.97
C ASP A 180 3.38 -10.78 -35.68
N SER A 181 3.18 -9.62 -36.30
CA SER A 181 4.05 -8.44 -36.22
C SER A 181 3.82 -7.59 -34.96
N ARG A 182 3.05 -8.10 -33.99
CA ARG A 182 2.61 -7.38 -32.77
C ARG A 182 3.13 -8.00 -31.48
N LEU A 183 4.28 -8.68 -31.52
CA LEU A 183 4.82 -9.33 -30.33
C LEU A 183 5.47 -8.32 -29.39
N LEU A 184 5.05 -8.32 -28.13
CA LEU A 184 5.73 -7.63 -27.03
C LEU A 184 6.78 -8.60 -26.45
N ARG A 185 8.06 -8.23 -26.54
CA ARG A 185 9.18 -9.07 -26.14
C ARG A 185 9.95 -8.43 -25.01
N LYS A 186 10.37 -9.22 -24.02
CA LYS A 186 11.26 -8.74 -22.96
C LYS A 186 12.67 -8.60 -23.52
N GLN A 187 13.30 -7.46 -23.31
CA GLN A 187 14.69 -7.25 -23.67
C GLN A 187 15.59 -8.10 -22.76
N SER A 188 16.47 -8.91 -23.36
CA SER A 188 17.50 -9.61 -22.61
C SER A 188 18.51 -8.63 -21.98
N ALA A 189 19.14 -9.05 -20.88
CA ALA A 189 20.13 -8.23 -20.17
C ALA A 189 21.45 -8.07 -20.95
N THR A 190 21.66 -8.86 -22.00
CA THR A 190 22.95 -8.98 -22.70
C THR A 190 22.89 -8.67 -24.18
N GLN A 191 21.72 -8.36 -24.73
CA GLN A 191 21.57 -8.05 -26.16
C GLN A 191 20.77 -6.76 -26.36
N SER A 192 21.20 -6.00 -27.36
CA SER A 192 20.43 -4.87 -27.89
C SER A 192 19.06 -5.31 -28.40
N ILE A 193 18.15 -4.35 -28.54
CA ILE A 193 16.90 -4.59 -29.26
C ILE A 193 17.22 -4.94 -30.70
N TRP A 194 18.16 -4.22 -31.34
CA TRP A 194 18.59 -4.51 -32.71
C TRP A 194 19.03 -5.97 -32.93
N GLN A 195 19.86 -6.53 -32.04
CA GLN A 195 20.25 -7.94 -32.10
C GLN A 195 19.05 -8.86 -31.95
N GLN A 196 18.15 -8.59 -30.99
CA GLN A 196 16.98 -9.43 -30.71
C GLN A 196 15.91 -9.40 -31.81
N ILE A 197 15.90 -8.35 -32.63
CA ILE A 197 15.03 -8.24 -33.80
C ILE A 197 15.69 -8.74 -35.10
N GLY A 198 16.86 -9.39 -35.01
CA GLY A 198 17.51 -10.03 -36.16
C GLY A 198 18.33 -9.07 -37.02
N GLY A 199 19.02 -8.13 -36.39
CA GLY A 199 20.03 -7.31 -37.07
C GLY A 199 19.48 -6.29 -38.06
N GLY A 200 18.25 -5.82 -37.85
CA GLY A 200 17.57 -4.88 -38.74
C GLY A 200 16.61 -5.51 -39.76
N SER A 201 16.50 -6.85 -39.77
CA SER A 201 15.51 -7.56 -40.61
C SER A 201 14.06 -7.31 -40.16
N ASN A 202 13.88 -6.88 -38.92
CA ASN A 202 12.60 -6.48 -38.36
C ASN A 202 12.69 -5.06 -37.77
N THR A 203 11.55 -4.50 -37.39
CA THR A 203 11.40 -3.12 -36.92
C THR A 203 10.82 -3.09 -35.51
N THR A 204 11.31 -2.17 -34.68
CA THR A 204 10.69 -1.86 -33.38
C THR A 204 9.95 -0.53 -33.47
N THR A 205 8.72 -0.50 -32.95
CA THR A 205 7.91 0.73 -32.95
C THR A 205 7.98 1.43 -31.60
N SER A 206 7.82 0.68 -30.52
CA SER A 206 7.76 1.19 -29.16
C SER A 206 8.50 0.33 -28.15
N VAL A 207 8.92 0.97 -27.07
CA VAL A 207 9.53 0.32 -25.90
C VAL A 207 8.74 0.72 -24.66
N MET A 208 8.40 -0.25 -23.83
CA MET A 208 7.86 -0.09 -22.49
C MET A 208 8.96 -0.34 -21.46
N ILE A 209 9.15 0.63 -20.57
CA ILE A 209 10.13 0.57 -19.49
C ILE A 209 9.34 0.58 -18.18
N ALA A 210 9.56 -0.42 -17.33
CA ALA A 210 8.94 -0.52 -16.02
C ALA A 210 10.01 -0.55 -14.93
N ILE A 211 9.87 0.31 -13.93
CA ILE A 211 10.83 0.53 -12.85
C ILE A 211 10.05 0.41 -11.54
N PRO A 212 10.49 -0.43 -10.59
CA PRO A 212 9.76 -0.57 -9.35
C PRO A 212 9.90 0.71 -8.53
N VAL A 213 8.83 1.03 -7.80
CA VAL A 213 8.78 2.19 -6.91
C VAL A 213 9.75 2.00 -5.75
N ASP A 214 10.45 3.06 -5.38
CA ASP A 214 11.39 3.08 -4.26
C ASP A 214 11.30 4.39 -3.44
N THR A 215 12.30 4.62 -2.59
CA THR A 215 12.37 5.81 -1.73
C THR A 215 12.61 7.12 -2.48
N VAL A 216 12.85 7.12 -3.79
CA VAL A 216 13.01 8.32 -4.62
C VAL A 216 12.04 8.31 -5.81
N ILE A 217 11.97 7.20 -6.53
CA ILE A 217 11.11 6.97 -7.69
C ILE A 217 9.72 6.60 -7.18
N ARG A 218 8.92 7.61 -6.85
CA ARG A 218 7.56 7.45 -6.30
C ARG A 218 6.60 8.56 -6.75
N PRO A 219 5.27 8.33 -6.73
CA PRO A 219 4.28 9.25 -7.30
C PRO A 219 4.24 10.66 -6.69
N ASP A 220 4.60 10.80 -5.42
CA ASP A 220 4.57 12.06 -4.67
C ASP A 220 5.88 12.87 -4.78
N ASN A 221 6.87 12.40 -5.53
CA ASN A 221 8.11 13.14 -5.77
C ASN A 221 7.92 14.16 -6.91
N ALA A 222 7.49 15.37 -6.57
CA ALA A 222 7.20 16.45 -7.54
C ALA A 222 8.41 16.90 -8.38
N GLY A 223 9.64 16.63 -7.93
CA GLY A 223 10.85 16.96 -8.69
C GLY A 223 11.24 15.91 -9.71
N LEU A 224 10.56 14.75 -9.73
CA LEU A 224 10.91 13.61 -10.58
C LEU A 224 10.54 13.87 -12.04
N PHE A 225 11.49 13.64 -12.93
CA PHE A 225 11.27 13.63 -14.37
C PHE A 225 12.15 12.57 -15.03
N ALA A 226 11.84 12.22 -16.26
CA ALA A 226 12.62 11.27 -17.03
C ALA A 226 12.88 11.77 -18.43
N GLU A 227 14.04 11.39 -18.94
CA GLU A 227 14.48 11.70 -20.29
C GLU A 227 14.94 10.43 -21.00
N TYR A 228 14.83 10.44 -22.32
CA TYR A 228 15.34 9.38 -23.16
C TYR A 228 16.00 9.91 -24.42
N LEU A 229 16.95 9.13 -24.91
CA LEU A 229 17.62 9.29 -26.19
C LEU A 229 17.38 8.02 -27.00
N ARG A 230 17.11 8.17 -28.30
CA ARG A 230 16.99 7.04 -29.24
C ARG A 230 18.22 7.02 -30.12
N PHE A 231 18.71 5.85 -30.45
CA PHE A 231 19.88 5.72 -31.30
C PHE A 231 19.79 4.51 -32.24
N SER A 232 20.64 4.54 -33.26
CA SER A 232 20.82 3.43 -34.19
C SER A 232 21.91 2.49 -33.64
N PRO A 233 22.02 1.26 -34.16
CA PRO A 233 23.02 0.29 -33.69
C PRO A 233 24.47 0.78 -33.79
N THR A 234 24.74 1.79 -34.62
CA THR A 234 26.08 2.35 -34.86
C THR A 234 26.29 3.71 -34.23
N ASP A 235 25.21 4.43 -33.92
CA ASP A 235 25.26 5.82 -33.47
C ASP A 235 25.15 5.90 -31.95
N HIS A 236 26.21 5.48 -31.25
CA HIS A 236 26.20 5.53 -29.79
C HIS A 236 25.99 6.97 -29.27
N GLU A 237 25.03 7.14 -28.35
CA GLU A 237 24.64 8.42 -27.74
C GLU A 237 24.27 9.54 -28.73
N ARG A 238 24.11 9.22 -30.03
CA ARG A 238 23.93 10.20 -31.11
C ARG A 238 22.83 9.74 -32.07
N ASP A 239 22.17 10.70 -32.70
CA ASP A 239 21.37 10.44 -33.90
C ASP A 239 22.30 10.23 -35.10
N ALA A 240 21.73 9.79 -36.22
CA ALA A 240 22.41 9.60 -37.50
C ALA A 240 23.06 10.89 -38.07
N ALA A 241 22.77 12.06 -37.50
CA ALA A 241 23.44 13.34 -37.81
C ALA A 241 24.50 13.72 -36.76
N GLY A 242 24.83 12.82 -35.83
CA GLY A 242 25.84 13.01 -34.79
C GLY A 242 25.38 13.79 -33.55
N ARG A 243 24.08 14.04 -33.37
CA ARG A 243 23.53 14.87 -32.28
C ARG A 243 22.91 14.03 -31.17
N SER A 244 23.13 14.41 -29.91
CA SER A 244 22.47 13.77 -28.76
C SER A 244 21.14 14.47 -28.44
N VAL A 245 20.04 14.03 -29.07
CA VAL A 245 18.72 14.64 -28.87
C VAL A 245 17.95 13.93 -27.75
N TRP A 246 17.95 14.53 -26.56
CA TRP A 246 17.18 14.08 -25.40
C TRP A 246 15.73 14.56 -25.45
N ARG A 247 14.81 13.72 -24.97
CA ARG A 247 13.35 13.98 -24.96
C ARG A 247 12.78 13.66 -23.59
N LEU A 248 11.79 14.40 -23.14
CA LEU A 248 11.03 14.08 -21.93
C LEU A 248 10.17 12.83 -22.15
N ALA A 249 10.14 11.95 -21.16
CA ALA A 249 9.27 10.78 -21.14
C ALA A 249 8.01 11.04 -20.30
N ASP A 250 6.87 10.56 -20.79
CA ASP A 250 5.62 10.57 -20.03
C ASP A 250 5.63 9.45 -19.00
N LEU A 251 5.55 9.85 -17.73
CA LEU A 251 5.60 8.96 -16.58
C LEU A 251 4.20 8.52 -16.16
N GLN A 252 3.96 7.22 -16.08
CA GLN A 252 2.70 6.64 -15.62
C GLN A 252 2.93 5.75 -14.40
N TRP A 253 2.11 5.91 -13.37
CA TRP A 253 2.19 5.09 -12.16
C TRP A 253 1.21 3.91 -12.23
N ARG A 254 1.69 2.70 -11.94
CA ARG A 254 0.91 1.46 -12.02
C ARG A 254 1.03 0.67 -10.74
N THR A 255 -0.06 0.03 -10.34
CA THR A 255 -0.17 -0.80 -9.13
C THR A 255 0.28 -2.23 -9.37
N VAL A 256 0.24 -2.67 -10.62
CA VAL A 256 0.73 -3.97 -11.08
C VAL A 256 1.66 -3.76 -12.26
N LEU A 257 2.66 -4.64 -12.37
CA LEU A 257 3.51 -4.68 -13.56
C LEU A 257 2.60 -5.05 -14.75
N PRO A 258 2.66 -4.31 -15.88
CA PRO A 258 2.02 -4.79 -17.09
C PRO A 258 2.55 -6.19 -17.40
N ASN A 259 1.65 -7.15 -17.61
CA ASN A 259 2.00 -8.51 -17.99
C ASN A 259 1.80 -8.65 -19.52
N PRO A 260 2.87 -8.53 -20.33
CA PRO A 260 2.85 -8.78 -21.77
C PRO A 260 2.21 -10.09 -22.18
#